data_AF-A0AAJ2B3U7-F1
#
_entry.id   AF-A0AAJ2B3U7-F1
#
_cell.length_a   1.000
_cell.length_b   1.000
_cell.length_c   1.000
_cell.angle_alpha   90.00
_cell.angle_beta   90.00
_cell.angle_gamma   90.00
#
_symmetry.space_group_name_H-M   'P 1'
#
loop_
_entity.id
_entity.type
_entity.pdbx_description
1 polymer ?
#
loop_
_entity_poly.entity_id
_entity_poly.type
_entity_poly.pdbx_seq_one_letter_code
_entity_poly.pdbx_strand_id
1 'polypeptide(L)'
;MKHSAFAHNHARRVLHDLVWSVGPLVLACALAVVLVVWLVDPAPPRTITITAGPPDSSLFQIAGDYAKQLARNGVTLKVLPSDGSVQNLQRLLDPKTHVDLGLVQGGIATPEQASSLMSLGSVAYLPIVVFYRGKGLTLLSQLEGKRIAIGREGSGTRTLSLKLLEANGIGPGGGTQLLPTDGLQAATQLVSNEADAVFLSGDSATRALMLRLLKVPGLSVMDFNEADAYTRVFPYLDEIQLPRGVLDLGRLVPPQPVHLISPTVELVARTSLHPALSDLLIEAAQEVHGKAGLLQHAGQFPSPVAHEFPISEDASRYYRSGKSFLYRALPFWLANVANRALVLLLPVAVLIFPALRVVPALYRWRVRSRIYRYYGALIAVERGAMHLSNEDDRRALLAELDDIEASLDTLKLPLAYTDALYVLREHIGFVRSRLSTAGRRDNHAA
;
A
#
# COMPACT_ATOMS: atom_id res chain seq x y z
N MET A 1 -37.53 2.26 53.23
CA MET A 1 -36.93 1.34 52.21
C MET A 1 -37.83 1.09 50.97
N LYS A 2 -38.74 1.99 50.55
CA LYS A 2 -39.56 1.82 49.33
C LYS A 2 -39.20 2.74 48.16
N HIS A 3 -38.31 3.72 48.34
CA HIS A 3 -37.95 4.68 47.28
C HIS A 3 -36.91 4.19 46.26
N SER A 4 -36.10 3.17 46.56
CA SER A 4 -35.04 2.71 45.63
C SER A 4 -35.56 1.77 44.52
N ALA A 5 -36.67 1.07 44.75
CA ALA A 5 -37.25 0.12 43.79
C ALA A 5 -37.97 0.80 42.61
N PHE A 6 -38.48 2.03 42.81
CA PHE A 6 -39.19 2.79 41.78
C PHE A 6 -38.23 3.34 40.72
N ALA A 7 -37.07 3.84 41.13
CA ALA A 7 -36.05 4.39 40.21
C ALA A 7 -35.37 3.30 39.35
N HIS A 8 -35.05 2.13 39.95
CA HIS A 8 -34.35 1.05 39.25
C HIS A 8 -35.18 0.39 38.14
N ASN A 9 -36.50 0.23 38.35
CA ASN A 9 -37.39 -0.36 37.34
C ASN A 9 -37.71 0.61 36.18
N HIS A 10 -37.62 1.92 36.41
CA HIS A 10 -37.85 2.95 35.39
C HIS A 10 -36.64 3.07 34.45
N ALA A 11 -35.42 3.06 35.01
CA ALA A 11 -34.19 3.14 34.23
C ALA A 11 -34.01 1.95 33.28
N ARG A 12 -34.29 0.72 33.75
CA ARG A 12 -34.11 -0.51 32.95
C ARG A 12 -35.01 -0.59 31.71
N ARG A 13 -36.24 -0.07 31.79
CA ARG A 13 -37.21 -0.09 30.68
C ARG A 13 -37.04 1.08 29.71
N VAL A 14 -36.61 2.25 30.19
CA VAL A 14 -36.19 3.36 29.31
C VAL A 14 -34.95 2.96 28.51
N LEU A 15 -34.01 2.23 29.13
CA LEU A 15 -32.86 1.65 28.42
C LEU A 15 -33.30 0.68 27.32
N HIS A 16 -34.27 -0.18 27.58
CA HIS A 16 -34.80 -1.13 26.60
C HIS A 16 -35.47 -0.42 25.41
N ASP A 17 -36.36 0.55 25.67
CA ASP A 17 -37.01 1.33 24.59
C ASP A 17 -35.99 2.18 23.79
N LEU A 18 -34.92 2.66 24.43
CA LEU A 18 -33.82 3.35 23.76
C LEU A 18 -32.99 2.41 22.88
N VAL A 19 -32.66 1.21 23.37
CA VAL A 19 -31.87 0.20 22.64
C VAL A 19 -32.61 -0.28 21.38
N TRP A 20 -33.92 -0.50 21.43
CA TRP A 20 -34.68 -0.90 20.24
C TRP A 20 -34.90 0.23 19.22
N SER A 21 -34.83 1.50 19.67
CA SER A 21 -35.00 2.66 18.79
C SER A 21 -33.69 3.08 18.12
N VAL A 22 -32.57 2.95 18.83
CA VAL A 22 -31.23 3.38 18.40
C VAL A 22 -30.42 2.20 17.84
N GLY A 23 -30.77 0.97 18.23
CA GLY A 23 -30.09 -0.27 17.83
C GLY A 23 -29.97 -0.47 16.31
N PRO A 24 -31.05 -0.35 15.53
CA PRO A 24 -30.97 -0.49 14.06
C PRO A 24 -30.08 0.58 13.40
N LEU A 25 -30.09 1.81 13.92
CA LEU A 25 -29.25 2.90 13.41
C LEU A 25 -27.77 2.67 13.74
N VAL A 26 -27.48 2.24 14.97
CA VAL A 26 -26.12 1.88 15.39
C VAL A 26 -25.60 0.70 14.59
N LEU A 27 -26.44 -0.32 14.36
CA LEU A 27 -26.11 -1.48 13.54
C LEU A 27 -25.82 -1.07 12.08
N ALA A 28 -26.65 -0.21 11.50
CA ALA A 28 -26.44 0.32 10.15
C ALA A 28 -25.14 1.14 10.04
N CYS A 29 -24.84 1.98 11.03
CA CYS A 29 -23.58 2.72 11.08
C CYS A 29 -22.37 1.78 11.22
N ALA A 30 -22.47 0.77 12.09
CA ALA A 30 -21.42 -0.24 12.25
C ALA A 30 -21.18 -1.01 10.95
N LEU A 31 -22.25 -1.42 10.26
CA LEU A 31 -22.18 -2.07 8.94
C LEU A 31 -21.53 -1.16 7.89
N ALA A 32 -21.87 0.12 7.85
CA ALA A 32 -21.27 1.08 6.94
C ALA A 32 -19.77 1.28 7.21
N VAL A 33 -19.37 1.35 8.49
CA VAL A 33 -17.94 1.45 8.87
C VAL A 33 -17.20 0.18 8.49
N VAL A 34 -17.76 -1.01 8.77
CA VAL A 34 -17.17 -2.29 8.36
C VAL A 34 -17.03 -2.35 6.84
N LEU A 35 -18.03 -1.90 6.09
CA LEU A 35 -18.00 -1.85 4.63
C LEU A 35 -16.90 -0.91 4.12
N VAL A 36 -16.75 0.29 4.71
CA VAL A 36 -15.69 1.25 4.33
C VAL A 36 -14.30 0.69 4.66
N VAL A 37 -14.11 0.11 5.84
CA VAL A 37 -12.83 -0.53 6.23
C VAL A 37 -12.49 -1.69 5.31
N TRP A 38 -13.49 -2.50 4.94
CA TRP A 38 -13.33 -3.61 4.01
C TRP A 38 -13.02 -3.14 2.59
N LEU A 39 -13.61 -2.02 2.14
CA LEU A 39 -13.40 -1.49 0.79
C LEU A 39 -12.06 -0.75 0.63
N VAL A 40 -11.56 -0.11 1.69
CA VAL A 40 -10.36 0.76 1.64
C VAL A 40 -9.07 0.02 2.01
N ASP A 41 -9.15 -1.17 2.62
CA ASP A 41 -8.02 -1.99 3.13
C ASP A 41 -6.80 -1.16 3.60
N PRO A 42 -6.97 -0.28 4.62
CA PRO A 42 -5.97 0.72 4.98
C PRO A 42 -4.71 0.17 5.66
N ALA A 43 -4.61 -1.16 5.80
CA ALA A 43 -3.50 -1.82 6.45
C ALA A 43 -2.44 -2.17 5.40
N PRO A 44 -1.17 -1.75 5.57
CA PRO A 44 -0.12 -2.25 4.70
C PRO A 44 -0.03 -3.78 4.82
N PRO A 45 0.16 -4.50 3.70
CA PRO A 45 0.30 -5.93 3.74
C PRO A 45 1.52 -6.29 4.59
N ARG A 46 1.36 -7.31 5.44
CA ARG A 46 2.44 -7.78 6.33
C ARG A 46 3.42 -8.71 5.63
N THR A 47 3.11 -9.15 4.42
CA THR A 47 3.97 -10.01 3.62
C THR A 47 4.06 -9.42 2.23
N ILE A 48 5.28 -9.21 1.77
CA ILE A 48 5.59 -8.84 0.39
C ILE A 48 6.66 -9.77 -0.16
N THR A 49 6.75 -9.87 -1.48
CA THR A 49 7.69 -10.75 -2.18
C THR A 49 8.61 -9.91 -3.07
N ILE A 50 9.92 -10.09 -2.89
CA ILE A 50 10.97 -9.51 -3.74
C ILE A 50 11.59 -10.57 -4.65
N THR A 51 11.68 -10.29 -5.95
CA THR A 51 12.47 -11.10 -6.89
C THR A 51 13.87 -10.50 -7.04
N ALA A 52 14.92 -11.32 -6.92
CA ALA A 52 16.28 -10.81 -6.76
C ALA A 52 17.30 -11.44 -7.71
N GLY A 53 17.91 -12.56 -7.35
CA GLY A 53 18.89 -13.22 -8.20
C GLY A 53 19.07 -14.67 -7.79
N PRO A 54 20.06 -15.36 -8.37
CA PRO A 54 20.40 -16.71 -7.96
C PRO A 54 20.72 -16.76 -6.46
N PRO A 55 20.49 -17.89 -5.77
CA PRO A 55 20.72 -17.98 -4.32
C PRO A 55 22.12 -17.59 -3.84
N ASP A 56 23.13 -17.73 -4.69
CA ASP A 56 24.54 -17.39 -4.45
C ASP A 56 24.93 -15.96 -4.88
N SER A 57 24.00 -15.19 -5.47
CA SER A 57 24.25 -13.84 -5.96
C SER A 57 24.22 -12.76 -4.87
N SER A 58 24.93 -11.64 -5.08
CA SER A 58 24.84 -10.47 -4.22
C SER A 58 23.43 -9.88 -4.17
N LEU A 59 22.69 -9.90 -5.29
CA LEU A 59 21.30 -9.42 -5.33
C LEU A 59 20.41 -10.22 -4.38
N PHE A 60 20.57 -11.55 -4.31
CA PHE A 60 19.84 -12.38 -3.36
C PHE A 60 20.25 -12.09 -1.91
N GLN A 61 21.53 -11.87 -1.65
CA GLN A 61 22.03 -11.47 -0.32
C GLN A 61 21.47 -10.11 0.12
N ILE A 62 21.48 -9.12 -0.76
CA ILE A 62 20.91 -7.78 -0.54
C ILE A 62 19.41 -7.89 -0.20
N ALA A 63 18.65 -8.67 -0.97
CA ALA A 63 17.24 -8.91 -0.69
C ALA A 63 17.01 -9.60 0.67
N GLY A 64 17.91 -10.52 1.05
CA GLY A 64 17.92 -11.13 2.38
C GLY A 64 18.19 -10.11 3.50
N ASP A 65 19.10 -9.16 3.28
CA ASP A 65 19.37 -8.08 4.23
C ASP A 65 18.19 -7.12 4.34
N TYR A 66 17.49 -6.83 3.24
CA TYR A 66 16.23 -6.07 3.27
C TYR A 66 15.19 -6.82 4.13
N ALA A 67 15.08 -8.14 3.98
CA ALA A 67 14.16 -8.94 4.77
C ALA A 67 14.46 -8.85 6.28
N LYS A 68 15.73 -8.85 6.69
CA LYS A 68 16.12 -8.64 8.08
C LYS A 68 15.74 -7.26 8.60
N GLN A 69 15.87 -6.21 7.78
CA GLN A 69 15.50 -4.84 8.17
C GLN A 69 13.97 -4.68 8.29
N LEU A 70 13.22 -5.19 7.32
CA LEU A 70 11.75 -5.12 7.31
C LEU A 70 11.13 -5.92 8.47
N ALA A 71 11.74 -7.05 8.86
CA ALA A 71 11.27 -7.87 9.97
C ALA A 71 11.22 -7.10 11.31
N ARG A 72 12.10 -6.10 11.50
CA ARG A 72 12.10 -5.22 12.68
C ARG A 72 10.81 -4.40 12.80
N ASN A 73 10.13 -4.16 11.69
CA ASN A 73 8.86 -3.43 11.60
C ASN A 73 7.65 -4.38 11.47
N GLY A 74 7.84 -5.68 11.67
CA GLY A 74 6.77 -6.68 11.57
C GLY A 74 6.29 -6.96 10.15
N VAL A 75 7.12 -6.64 9.14
CA VAL A 75 6.88 -6.95 7.73
C VAL A 75 7.76 -8.12 7.31
N THR A 76 7.15 -9.17 6.78
CA THR A 76 7.83 -10.34 6.22
C THR A 76 8.13 -10.10 4.75
N LEU A 77 9.41 -10.07 4.38
CA LEU A 77 9.83 -10.03 2.98
C LEU A 77 10.24 -11.43 2.52
N LYS A 78 9.50 -12.00 1.57
CA LYS A 78 9.84 -13.28 0.93
C LYS A 78 10.79 -13.01 -0.22
N VAL A 79 11.98 -13.59 -0.17
CA VAL A 79 12.96 -13.49 -1.27
C VAL A 79 12.73 -14.64 -2.24
N LEU A 80 12.34 -14.31 -3.47
CA LEU A 80 12.14 -15.26 -4.55
C LEU A 80 13.42 -15.30 -5.42
N PRO A 81 14.14 -16.44 -5.48
CA PRO A 81 15.31 -16.56 -6.33
C PRO A 81 14.94 -16.43 -7.81
N SER A 82 15.85 -15.89 -8.60
CA SER A 82 15.65 -15.69 -10.03
C SER A 82 16.93 -15.95 -10.82
N ASP A 83 16.82 -16.04 -12.15
CA ASP A 83 17.97 -16.13 -13.04
C ASP A 83 18.70 -14.79 -13.20
N GLY A 84 18.12 -13.69 -12.71
CA GLY A 84 18.68 -12.34 -12.75
C GLY A 84 17.67 -11.29 -13.17
N SER A 85 18.18 -10.11 -13.54
CA SER A 85 17.39 -8.91 -13.83
C SER A 85 16.34 -9.08 -14.94
N VAL A 86 16.61 -9.88 -15.98
CA VAL A 86 15.63 -10.15 -17.07
C VAL A 86 14.41 -10.88 -16.52
N GLN A 87 14.61 -11.93 -15.73
CA GLN A 87 13.51 -12.68 -15.11
C GLN A 87 12.80 -11.84 -14.05
N ASN A 88 13.52 -10.99 -13.31
CA ASN A 88 12.90 -10.07 -12.35
C ASN A 88 11.92 -9.12 -13.03
N LEU A 89 12.35 -8.49 -14.13
CA LEU A 89 11.50 -7.59 -14.90
C LEU A 89 10.27 -8.32 -15.44
N GLN A 90 10.44 -9.52 -16.01
CA GLN A 90 9.31 -10.34 -16.49
C GLN A 90 8.29 -10.63 -15.38
N ARG A 91 8.76 -11.00 -14.18
CA ARG A 91 7.90 -11.27 -13.02
C ARG A 91 7.19 -10.03 -12.49
N LEU A 92 7.83 -8.86 -12.58
CA LEU A 92 7.22 -7.57 -12.21
C LEU A 92 6.17 -7.12 -13.21
N LEU A 93 6.35 -7.43 -14.50
CA LEU A 93 5.40 -7.08 -15.55
C LEU A 93 4.20 -8.05 -15.60
N ASP A 94 4.39 -9.33 -15.25
CA ASP A 94 3.32 -10.33 -15.30
C ASP A 94 2.36 -10.21 -14.09
N PRO A 95 1.10 -9.77 -14.27
CA PRO A 95 0.15 -9.63 -13.16
C PRO A 95 -0.23 -10.95 -12.48
N LYS A 96 0.06 -12.11 -13.10
CA LYS A 96 -0.21 -13.44 -12.51
C LYS A 96 0.87 -13.86 -11.52
N THR A 97 2.04 -13.23 -11.57
CA THR A 97 3.15 -13.55 -10.68
C THR A 97 3.05 -12.73 -9.40
N HIS A 98 2.97 -13.39 -8.25
CA HIS A 98 2.91 -12.77 -6.92
C HIS A 98 4.27 -12.20 -6.47
N VAL A 99 4.70 -11.11 -7.10
CA VAL A 99 5.91 -10.34 -6.79
C VAL A 99 5.55 -8.87 -6.71
N ASP A 100 5.95 -8.20 -5.63
CA ASP A 100 5.62 -6.79 -5.37
C ASP A 100 6.75 -5.84 -5.80
N LEU A 101 8.00 -6.31 -5.69
CA LEU A 101 9.21 -5.56 -5.99
C LEU A 101 10.34 -6.47 -6.50
N GLY A 102 11.38 -5.87 -7.09
CA GLY A 102 12.56 -6.58 -7.55
C GLY A 102 13.76 -5.68 -7.76
N LEU A 103 14.93 -6.30 -7.78
CA LEU A 103 16.18 -5.62 -8.12
C LEU A 103 16.40 -5.76 -9.63
N VAL A 104 16.39 -4.64 -10.36
CA VAL A 104 16.49 -4.65 -11.83
C VAL A 104 17.66 -3.76 -12.25
N GLN A 105 18.56 -4.31 -13.06
CA GLN A 105 19.63 -3.54 -13.69
C GLN A 105 19.06 -2.66 -14.80
N GLY A 106 19.53 -1.42 -14.89
CA GLY A 106 19.23 -0.51 -15.98
C GLY A 106 19.60 -1.06 -17.37
N GLY A 107 18.83 -0.63 -18.37
CA GLY A 107 19.05 -0.97 -19.78
C GLY A 107 18.45 -2.30 -20.19
N ILE A 108 17.46 -2.81 -19.46
CA ILE A 108 16.78 -4.09 -19.77
C ILE A 108 15.32 -3.88 -20.18
N ALA A 109 14.66 -2.83 -19.70
CA ALA A 109 13.27 -2.56 -20.01
C ALA A 109 13.11 -1.78 -21.32
N THR A 110 11.96 -1.94 -21.98
CA THR A 110 11.53 -0.96 -22.99
C THR A 110 10.89 0.24 -22.31
N PRO A 111 10.81 1.42 -22.97
CA PRO A 111 10.14 2.59 -22.40
C PRO A 111 8.69 2.32 -21.95
N GLU A 112 7.96 1.49 -22.69
CA GLU A 112 6.59 1.10 -22.36
C GLU A 112 6.53 0.24 -21.09
N GLN A 113 7.43 -0.74 -20.99
CA GLN A 113 7.56 -1.59 -19.80
C GLN A 113 7.95 -0.76 -18.58
N ALA A 114 8.92 0.13 -18.72
CA ALA A 114 9.38 0.99 -17.65
C ALA A 114 8.27 1.90 -17.10
N SER A 115 7.41 2.42 -17.98
CA SER A 115 6.27 3.28 -17.59
C SER A 115 5.19 2.56 -16.77
N SER A 116 5.13 1.23 -16.83
CA SER A 116 4.16 0.40 -16.09
C SER A 116 4.60 0.04 -14.67
N LEU A 117 5.86 0.35 -14.32
CA LEU A 117 6.48 0.09 -13.03
C LEU A 117 6.97 1.41 -12.42
N MET A 118 7.46 1.36 -11.18
CA MET A 118 8.05 2.53 -10.54
C MET A 118 9.34 2.18 -9.80
N SER A 119 10.25 3.15 -9.72
CA SER A 119 11.49 3.03 -8.95
C SER A 119 11.31 3.55 -7.53
N LEU A 120 11.92 2.88 -6.56
CA LEU A 120 12.16 3.43 -5.22
C LEU A 120 13.54 4.09 -5.11
N GLY A 121 14.34 4.02 -6.17
CA GLY A 121 15.67 4.60 -6.29
C GLY A 121 16.72 3.60 -6.77
N SER A 122 17.82 4.14 -7.29
CA SER A 122 19.02 3.37 -7.59
C SER A 122 19.72 2.96 -6.29
N VAL A 123 20.23 1.73 -6.20
CA VAL A 123 20.80 1.16 -4.97
C VAL A 123 22.26 0.72 -5.09
N ALA A 124 22.76 0.48 -6.30
CA ALA A 124 24.15 0.09 -6.51
C ALA A 124 24.60 0.34 -7.97
N TYR A 125 25.91 0.47 -8.16
CA TYR A 125 26.54 0.35 -9.47
C TYR A 125 26.83 -1.11 -9.81
N LEU A 126 26.67 -1.47 -11.09
CA LEU A 126 27.08 -2.75 -11.66
C LEU A 126 28.01 -2.52 -12.86
N PRO A 127 29.25 -2.00 -12.66
CA PRO A 127 30.13 -1.68 -13.77
C PRO A 127 30.47 -2.90 -14.59
N ILE A 128 30.62 -2.70 -15.90
CA ILE A 128 31.16 -3.72 -16.78
C ILE A 128 32.68 -3.58 -16.86
N VAL A 129 33.37 -4.66 -16.57
CA VAL A 129 34.83 -4.74 -16.57
C VAL A 129 35.23 -5.72 -17.66
N VAL A 130 35.93 -5.22 -18.68
CA VAL A 130 36.40 -6.04 -19.80
C VAL A 130 37.85 -6.41 -19.57
N PHE A 131 38.11 -7.69 -19.29
CA PHE A 131 39.45 -8.24 -19.27
C PHE A 131 39.78 -8.85 -20.62
N TYR A 132 41.02 -8.66 -21.08
CA TYR A 132 41.46 -9.18 -22.37
C TYR A 132 42.91 -9.61 -22.33
N ARG A 133 43.29 -10.44 -23.31
CA ARG A 133 44.69 -10.83 -23.55
C ARG A 133 45.39 -9.79 -24.40
N GLY A 134 46.53 -9.28 -23.93
CA GLY A 134 47.31 -8.25 -24.60
C GLY A 134 47.41 -6.95 -23.79
N LYS A 135 47.67 -5.84 -24.48
CA LYS A 135 47.79 -4.49 -23.90
C LYS A 135 47.23 -3.44 -24.86
N GLY A 136 46.79 -2.31 -24.33
CA GLY A 136 46.41 -1.12 -25.11
C GLY A 136 45.06 -1.20 -25.84
N LEU A 137 44.17 -2.13 -25.46
CA LEU A 137 42.80 -2.16 -25.99
C LEU A 137 41.98 -1.04 -25.36
N THR A 138 41.44 -0.17 -26.20
CA THR A 138 40.65 1.00 -25.80
C THR A 138 39.31 1.08 -26.51
N LEU A 139 39.07 0.29 -27.57
CA LEU A 139 37.79 0.26 -28.30
C LEU A 139 37.23 -1.15 -28.35
N LEU A 140 35.91 -1.30 -28.16
CA LEU A 140 35.26 -2.61 -28.25
C LEU A 140 35.33 -3.22 -29.64
N SER A 141 35.33 -2.41 -30.70
CA SER A 141 35.47 -2.87 -32.09
C SER A 141 36.79 -3.61 -32.36
N GLN A 142 37.84 -3.40 -31.54
CA GLN A 142 39.10 -4.13 -31.64
C GLN A 142 38.97 -5.62 -31.25
N LEU A 143 37.83 -6.02 -30.67
CA LEU A 143 37.50 -7.41 -30.36
C LEU A 143 36.84 -8.14 -31.54
N GLU A 144 36.72 -7.53 -32.72
CA GLU A 144 36.21 -8.20 -33.90
C GLU A 144 37.02 -9.46 -34.26
N GLY A 145 36.32 -10.56 -34.54
CA GLY A 145 36.92 -11.86 -34.85
C GLY A 145 37.48 -12.61 -33.64
N LYS A 146 37.31 -12.10 -32.41
CA LYS A 146 37.78 -12.73 -31.17
C LYS A 146 36.75 -13.66 -30.53
N ARG A 147 37.19 -14.44 -29.54
CA ARG A 147 36.33 -15.22 -28.65
C ARG A 147 36.06 -14.42 -27.39
N ILE A 148 34.81 -14.00 -27.19
CA ILE A 148 34.43 -13.08 -26.13
C ILE A 148 33.43 -13.78 -25.20
N ALA A 149 33.76 -13.92 -23.92
CA ALA A 149 32.76 -14.31 -22.92
C ALA A 149 31.91 -13.10 -22.57
N ILE A 150 30.60 -13.19 -22.82
CA ILE A 150 29.67 -12.06 -22.70
C ILE A 150 28.66 -12.24 -21.56
N GLY A 151 28.88 -13.20 -20.66
CA GLY A 151 27.92 -13.50 -19.59
C GLY A 151 26.92 -14.60 -19.97
N ARG A 152 26.39 -15.24 -18.92
CA ARG A 152 25.42 -16.34 -19.04
C ARG A 152 24.07 -15.87 -19.57
N GLU A 153 23.31 -16.79 -20.14
CA GLU A 153 21.96 -16.52 -20.62
C GLU A 153 21.04 -15.99 -19.49
N GLY A 154 20.18 -15.03 -19.84
CA GLY A 154 19.28 -14.36 -18.89
C GLY A 154 19.92 -13.34 -17.94
N SER A 155 21.25 -13.18 -17.95
CA SER A 155 21.95 -12.22 -17.09
C SER A 155 21.92 -10.78 -17.64
N GLY A 156 21.92 -9.79 -16.73
CA GLY A 156 22.07 -8.38 -17.09
C GLY A 156 23.41 -8.06 -17.74
N THR A 157 24.49 -8.77 -17.37
CA THR A 157 25.80 -8.70 -18.02
C THR A 157 25.71 -9.04 -19.51
N ARG A 158 24.97 -10.10 -19.86
CA ARG A 158 24.79 -10.51 -21.26
C ARG A 158 24.01 -9.50 -22.07
N THR A 159 22.89 -9.02 -21.53
CA THR A 159 22.10 -7.99 -22.20
C THR A 159 22.92 -6.74 -22.46
N LEU A 160 23.71 -6.27 -21.48
CA LEU A 160 24.56 -5.11 -21.64
C LEU A 160 25.70 -5.37 -22.63
N SER A 161 26.41 -6.49 -22.50
CA SER A 161 27.53 -6.85 -23.39
C SER A 161 27.09 -6.89 -24.85
N LEU A 162 25.93 -7.49 -25.15
CA LEU A 162 25.39 -7.55 -26.51
C LEU A 162 25.09 -6.15 -27.06
N LYS A 163 24.41 -5.29 -26.29
CA LYS A 163 24.11 -3.91 -26.73
C LYS A 163 25.37 -3.09 -27.00
N LEU A 164 26.38 -3.22 -26.13
CA LEU A 164 27.65 -2.49 -26.28
C LEU A 164 28.45 -2.98 -27.50
N LEU A 165 28.52 -4.31 -27.70
CA LEU A 165 29.19 -4.91 -28.85
C LEU A 165 28.46 -4.58 -30.16
N GLU A 166 27.13 -4.64 -30.18
CA GLU A 166 26.31 -4.30 -31.35
C GLU A 166 26.51 -2.84 -31.78
N ALA A 167 26.55 -1.91 -30.83
CA ALA A 167 26.87 -0.50 -31.09
C ALA A 167 28.29 -0.29 -31.66
N ASN A 168 29.15 -1.30 -31.54
CA ASN A 168 30.51 -1.32 -32.08
C ASN A 168 30.65 -2.24 -33.32
N GLY A 169 29.53 -2.64 -33.93
CA GLY A 169 29.50 -3.46 -35.14
C GLY A 169 29.71 -4.96 -34.90
N ILE A 170 29.74 -5.42 -33.65
CA ILE A 170 29.94 -6.83 -33.29
C ILE A 170 28.60 -7.42 -32.86
N GLY A 171 27.99 -8.23 -33.73
CA GLY A 171 26.72 -8.90 -33.47
C GLY A 171 26.79 -10.43 -33.53
N PRO A 172 25.75 -11.13 -33.03
CA PRO A 172 25.59 -12.57 -33.24
C PRO A 172 25.60 -12.94 -34.74
N GLY A 173 26.23 -14.07 -35.08
CA GLY A 173 26.32 -14.53 -36.48
C GLY A 173 27.44 -13.89 -37.31
N GLY A 174 28.20 -12.94 -36.74
CA GLY A 174 29.42 -12.40 -37.35
C GLY A 174 30.64 -13.29 -37.16
N GLY A 175 31.83 -12.76 -37.49
CA GLY A 175 33.11 -13.46 -37.32
C GLY A 175 33.58 -13.61 -35.87
N THR A 176 32.98 -12.89 -34.94
CA THR A 176 33.28 -12.93 -33.51
C THR A 176 32.50 -14.04 -32.81
N GLN A 177 33.18 -14.85 -32.00
CA GLN A 177 32.54 -15.91 -31.22
C GLN A 177 32.10 -15.38 -29.86
N LEU A 178 30.80 -15.40 -29.59
CA LEU A 178 30.21 -14.92 -28.33
C LEU A 178 29.91 -16.10 -27.40
N LEU A 179 30.72 -16.27 -26.35
CA LEU A 179 30.61 -17.38 -25.40
C LEU A 179 29.62 -17.04 -24.27
N PRO A 180 28.68 -17.95 -23.93
CA PRO A 180 27.67 -17.73 -22.88
C PRO A 180 28.19 -18.07 -21.48
N THR A 181 29.41 -17.64 -21.15
CA THR A 181 30.07 -17.92 -19.87
C THR A 181 30.27 -16.64 -19.05
N ASP A 182 30.33 -16.78 -17.72
CA ASP A 182 30.48 -15.65 -16.77
C ASP A 182 31.39 -16.07 -15.58
N GLY A 183 31.73 -15.11 -14.72
CA GLY A 183 32.37 -15.37 -13.44
C GLY A 183 33.70 -16.12 -13.54
N LEU A 184 33.87 -17.09 -12.66
CA LEU A 184 35.11 -17.88 -12.59
C LEU A 184 35.33 -18.74 -13.83
N GLN A 185 34.25 -19.19 -14.49
CA GLN A 185 34.37 -19.97 -15.72
C GLN A 185 34.93 -19.10 -16.85
N ALA A 186 34.37 -17.91 -17.07
CA ALA A 186 34.89 -16.96 -18.05
C ALA A 186 36.34 -16.57 -17.75
N ALA A 187 36.65 -16.25 -16.48
CA ALA A 187 38.01 -15.95 -16.05
C ALA A 187 39.00 -17.10 -16.34
N THR A 188 38.57 -18.36 -16.15
CA THR A 188 39.38 -19.54 -16.45
C THR A 188 39.62 -19.66 -17.96
N GLN A 189 38.59 -19.48 -18.78
CA GLN A 189 38.71 -19.50 -20.24
C GLN A 189 39.65 -18.41 -20.76
N LEU A 190 39.63 -17.22 -20.14
CA LEU A 190 40.58 -16.15 -20.47
C LEU A 190 42.01 -16.58 -20.18
N VAL A 191 42.26 -17.18 -19.00
CA VAL A 191 43.60 -17.64 -18.61
C VAL A 191 44.08 -18.80 -19.48
N SER A 192 43.22 -19.78 -19.77
CA SER A 192 43.55 -20.98 -20.57
C SER A 192 43.62 -20.74 -22.08
N ASN A 193 43.43 -19.51 -22.54
CA ASN A 193 43.41 -19.15 -23.97
C ASN A 193 42.24 -19.78 -24.75
N GLU A 194 41.14 -20.08 -24.07
CA GLU A 194 39.86 -20.45 -24.66
C GLU A 194 38.99 -19.23 -25.00
N ALA A 195 39.21 -18.11 -24.30
CA ALA A 195 38.64 -16.80 -24.59
C ALA A 195 39.76 -15.75 -24.75
N ASP A 196 39.52 -14.76 -25.59
CA ASP A 196 40.44 -13.64 -25.83
C ASP A 196 40.07 -12.39 -25.01
N ALA A 197 38.77 -12.25 -24.71
CA ALA A 197 38.23 -11.23 -23.81
C ALA A 197 37.04 -11.75 -23.02
N VAL A 198 36.79 -11.17 -21.85
CA VAL A 198 35.67 -11.53 -20.96
C VAL A 198 35.05 -10.28 -20.35
N PHE A 199 33.74 -10.22 -20.38
CA PHE A 199 32.94 -9.15 -19.81
C PHE A 199 32.42 -9.62 -18.45
N LEU A 200 32.81 -8.92 -17.40
CA LEU A 200 32.45 -9.25 -16.02
C LEU A 200 31.69 -8.08 -15.40
N SER A 201 30.68 -8.36 -14.57
CA SER A 201 29.92 -7.35 -13.83
C SER A 201 29.35 -7.94 -12.54
N GLY A 202 29.06 -7.11 -11.54
CA GLY A 202 28.49 -7.54 -10.26
C GLY A 202 29.30 -8.66 -9.60
N ASP A 203 28.66 -9.80 -9.39
CA ASP A 203 29.27 -10.98 -8.73
C ASP A 203 30.45 -11.58 -9.50
N SER A 204 30.54 -11.33 -10.82
CA SER A 204 31.69 -11.74 -11.61
C SER A 204 32.82 -10.71 -11.64
N ALA A 205 32.61 -9.49 -11.15
CA ALA A 205 33.62 -8.43 -11.09
C ALA A 205 34.09 -8.13 -9.65
N THR A 206 34.24 -9.15 -8.80
CA THR A 206 34.70 -8.94 -7.42
C THR A 206 36.14 -8.42 -7.35
N ARG A 207 36.47 -7.65 -6.30
CA ARG A 207 37.84 -7.19 -6.02
C ARG A 207 38.86 -8.33 -6.07
N ALA A 208 38.51 -9.48 -5.47
CA ALA A 208 39.38 -10.65 -5.43
C ALA A 208 39.66 -11.23 -6.84
N LEU A 209 38.63 -11.35 -7.68
CA LEU A 209 38.80 -11.88 -9.03
C LEU A 209 39.56 -10.90 -9.93
N MET A 210 39.22 -9.60 -9.88
CA MET A 210 39.95 -8.56 -10.62
C MET A 210 41.44 -8.55 -10.26
N LEU A 211 41.77 -8.61 -8.95
CA LEU A 211 43.15 -8.72 -8.50
C LEU A 211 43.85 -9.98 -9.01
N ARG A 212 43.14 -11.11 -9.04
CA ARG A 212 43.70 -12.38 -9.52
C ARG A 212 44.01 -12.29 -11.02
N LEU A 213 43.10 -11.74 -11.82
CA LEU A 213 43.28 -11.57 -13.27
C LEU A 213 44.40 -10.58 -13.60
N LEU A 214 44.46 -9.43 -12.93
CA LEU A 214 45.53 -8.42 -13.15
C LEU A 214 46.93 -8.90 -12.73
N LYS A 215 47.03 -9.98 -11.94
CA LYS A 215 48.30 -10.62 -11.59
C LYS A 215 48.77 -11.63 -12.65
N VAL A 216 47.90 -12.05 -13.58
CA VAL A 216 48.26 -13.00 -14.63
C VAL A 216 49.04 -12.26 -15.73
N PRO A 217 50.28 -12.69 -16.06
CA PRO A 217 51.05 -12.05 -17.12
C PRO A 217 50.31 -12.09 -18.47
N GLY A 218 50.28 -10.96 -19.17
CA GLY A 218 49.66 -10.85 -20.49
C GLY A 218 48.14 -10.63 -20.49
N LEU A 219 47.50 -10.54 -19.32
CA LEU A 219 46.13 -10.05 -19.20
C LEU A 219 46.11 -8.58 -18.79
N SER A 220 45.16 -7.84 -19.34
CA SER A 220 44.92 -6.42 -19.04
C SER A 220 43.43 -6.17 -18.86
N VAL A 221 43.09 -5.07 -18.21
CA VAL A 221 41.73 -4.51 -18.16
C VAL A 221 41.62 -3.40 -19.20
N MET A 222 40.50 -3.35 -19.91
CA MET A 222 40.20 -2.30 -20.89
C MET A 222 39.87 -1.00 -20.17
N ASP A 223 40.31 0.12 -20.75
CA ASP A 223 39.98 1.47 -20.31
C ASP A 223 38.99 2.09 -21.30
N PHE A 224 37.77 2.42 -20.84
CA PHE A 224 36.73 3.04 -21.66
C PHE A 224 36.98 4.55 -21.78
N ASN A 225 37.93 4.95 -22.62
CA ASN A 225 38.25 6.37 -22.84
C ASN A 225 37.05 7.19 -23.34
N GLU A 226 36.14 6.53 -24.04
CA GLU A 226 34.91 7.07 -24.59
C GLU A 226 33.69 6.86 -23.65
N ALA A 227 33.90 6.66 -22.35
CA ALA A 227 32.82 6.47 -21.38
C ALA A 227 31.74 7.57 -21.46
N ASP A 228 32.10 8.85 -21.57
CA ASP A 228 31.14 9.96 -21.75
C ASP A 228 30.28 9.84 -23.03
N ALA A 229 30.81 9.23 -24.09
CA ALA A 229 30.02 8.97 -25.29
C ALA A 229 29.00 7.86 -25.06
N TYR A 230 29.40 6.79 -24.34
CA TYR A 230 28.49 5.70 -23.99
C TYR A 230 27.34 6.16 -23.10
N THR A 231 27.57 7.04 -22.11
CA THR A 231 26.50 7.56 -21.24
C THR A 231 25.48 8.41 -22.00
N ARG A 232 25.89 9.08 -23.09
CA ARG A 232 24.98 9.85 -23.97
C ARG A 232 24.17 8.97 -24.92
N VAL A 233 24.78 7.89 -25.42
CA VAL A 233 24.10 6.92 -26.31
C VAL A 233 23.18 5.99 -25.52
N PHE A 234 23.58 5.63 -24.30
CA PHE A 234 22.85 4.77 -23.39
C PHE A 234 22.61 5.53 -22.08
N PRO A 235 21.48 6.26 -21.96
CA PRO A 235 21.20 7.13 -20.82
C PRO A 235 21.09 6.42 -19.46
N TYR A 236 21.07 5.08 -19.46
CA TYR A 236 21.07 4.24 -18.27
C TYR A 236 22.47 3.87 -17.76
N LEU A 237 23.52 4.38 -18.42
CA LEU A 237 24.92 4.16 -18.01
C LEU A 237 25.49 5.41 -17.35
N ASP A 238 26.21 5.17 -16.25
CA ASP A 238 27.09 6.10 -15.58
C ASP A 238 28.56 5.82 -15.93
N GLU A 239 29.38 6.86 -15.93
CA GLU A 239 30.84 6.71 -15.95
C GLU A 239 31.35 6.48 -14.52
N ILE A 240 32.16 5.44 -14.33
CA ILE A 240 32.79 5.10 -13.06
C ILE A 240 34.29 4.99 -13.27
N GLN A 241 35.06 5.67 -12.43
CA GLN A 241 36.51 5.57 -12.45
C GLN A 241 36.99 4.63 -11.33
N LEU A 242 37.73 3.59 -11.69
CA LEU A 242 38.45 2.75 -10.74
C LEU A 242 39.80 3.42 -10.40
N PRO A 243 40.01 3.94 -9.18
CA PRO A 243 41.22 4.70 -8.89
C PRO A 243 42.48 3.84 -8.92
N ARG A 244 43.60 4.47 -9.25
CA ARG A 244 44.94 3.85 -9.17
C ARG A 244 45.16 3.24 -7.78
N GLY A 245 45.59 1.98 -7.74
CA GLY A 245 45.91 1.30 -6.49
C GLY A 245 44.72 0.86 -5.63
N VAL A 246 43.48 1.09 -6.05
CA VAL A 246 42.30 0.79 -5.21
C VAL A 246 42.15 -0.70 -4.89
N LEU A 247 42.65 -1.58 -5.77
CA LEU A 247 42.59 -3.02 -5.57
C LEU A 247 43.74 -3.50 -4.66
N ASP A 248 44.94 -2.95 -4.81
CA ASP A 248 46.11 -3.20 -3.96
C ASP A 248 47.00 -1.94 -3.91
N LEU A 249 46.98 -1.22 -2.79
CA LEU A 249 47.71 0.03 -2.62
C LEU A 249 49.22 -0.17 -2.59
N GLY A 250 49.69 -1.29 -2.00
CA GLY A 250 51.13 -1.57 -1.88
C GLY A 250 51.76 -1.90 -3.22
N ARG A 251 51.00 -2.50 -4.13
CA ARG A 251 51.44 -2.82 -5.50
C ARG A 251 50.92 -1.86 -6.56
N LEU A 252 50.13 -0.87 -6.16
CA LEU A 252 49.45 0.09 -7.03
C LEU A 252 48.68 -0.64 -8.15
N VAL A 253 47.75 -1.52 -7.79
CA VAL A 253 46.86 -2.21 -8.74
C VAL A 253 45.46 -1.58 -8.69
N PRO A 254 44.89 -1.12 -9.82
CA PRO A 254 45.52 -0.97 -11.13
C PRO A 254 46.62 0.13 -11.13
N PRO A 255 47.60 0.07 -12.05
CA PRO A 255 48.75 0.99 -12.09
C PRO A 255 48.38 2.42 -12.51
N GLN A 256 47.23 2.58 -13.14
CA GLN A 256 46.63 3.85 -13.56
C GLN A 256 45.11 3.79 -13.30
N PRO A 257 44.40 4.93 -13.25
CA PRO A 257 42.94 4.95 -13.23
C PRO A 257 42.38 4.20 -14.45
N VAL A 258 41.26 3.51 -14.27
CA VAL A 258 40.55 2.80 -15.35
C VAL A 258 39.13 3.32 -15.42
N HIS A 259 38.71 3.85 -16.58
CA HIS A 259 37.35 4.28 -16.82
C HIS A 259 36.50 3.06 -17.18
N LEU A 260 35.36 2.96 -16.50
CA LEU A 260 34.37 1.91 -16.66
C LEU A 260 33.03 2.57 -16.95
N ILE A 261 32.15 1.83 -17.61
CA ILE A 261 30.75 2.19 -17.77
C ILE A 261 29.91 1.27 -16.90
N SER A 262 28.88 1.83 -16.25
CA SER A 262 28.08 1.12 -15.27
C SER A 262 26.60 1.43 -15.42
N PRO A 263 25.73 0.44 -15.62
CA PRO A 263 24.33 0.60 -15.25
C PRO A 263 24.20 0.72 -13.73
N THR A 264 23.06 1.24 -13.28
CA THR A 264 22.61 1.15 -11.90
C THR A 264 21.67 -0.04 -11.71
N VAL A 265 21.63 -0.58 -10.49
CA VAL A 265 20.53 -1.43 -10.03
C VAL A 265 19.48 -0.53 -9.42
N GLU A 266 18.25 -0.66 -9.88
CA GLU A 266 17.09 0.02 -9.32
C GLU A 266 16.25 -0.94 -8.48
N LEU A 267 15.74 -0.41 -7.36
CA LEU A 267 14.71 -1.09 -6.58
C LEU A 267 13.35 -0.81 -7.20
N VAL A 268 12.91 -1.69 -8.08
CA VAL A 268 11.69 -1.51 -8.88
C VAL A 268 10.50 -2.16 -8.17
N ALA A 269 9.37 -1.47 -8.14
CA ALA A 269 8.13 -1.92 -7.56
C ALA A 269 6.97 -1.79 -8.54
N ARG A 270 5.89 -2.54 -8.30
CA ARG A 270 4.60 -2.30 -8.96
C ARG A 270 3.98 -1.00 -8.43
N THR A 271 3.24 -0.31 -9.28
CA THR A 271 2.50 0.91 -8.91
C THR A 271 1.43 0.70 -7.83
N SER A 272 1.04 -0.55 -7.57
CA SER A 272 0.13 -0.94 -6.48
C SER A 272 0.81 -1.10 -5.12
N LEU A 273 2.12 -0.89 -5.00
CA LEU A 273 2.83 -1.01 -3.72
C LEU A 273 2.31 0.02 -2.72
N HIS A 274 1.99 -0.43 -1.51
CA HIS A 274 1.45 0.44 -0.47
C HIS A 274 2.49 1.49 -0.01
N PRO A 275 2.14 2.79 0.13
CA PRO A 275 3.07 3.87 0.48
C PRO A 275 3.93 3.63 1.73
N ALA A 276 3.33 3.08 2.78
CA ALA A 276 4.04 2.76 4.03
C ALA A 276 5.17 1.72 3.84
N LEU A 277 5.05 0.83 2.84
CA LEU A 277 6.12 -0.13 2.52
C LEU A 277 7.23 0.52 1.72
N SER A 278 6.92 1.51 0.86
CA SER A 278 7.92 2.30 0.13
C SER A 278 8.91 2.97 1.10
N ASP A 279 8.41 3.67 2.12
CA ASP A 279 9.26 4.33 3.13
C ASP A 279 10.17 3.32 3.86
N LEU A 280 9.64 2.14 4.24
CA LEU A 280 10.41 1.08 4.90
C LEU A 280 11.48 0.46 4.00
N LEU A 281 11.16 0.29 2.71
CA LEU A 281 12.09 -0.26 1.73
C LEU A 281 13.24 0.71 1.44
N ILE A 282 12.95 2.01 1.33
CA ILE A 282 14.00 3.02 1.14
C ILE A 282 14.88 3.13 2.38
N GLU A 283 14.30 3.06 3.58
CA GLU A 283 15.07 3.00 4.83
C GLU A 283 15.98 1.75 4.87
N ALA A 284 15.45 0.58 4.52
CA ALA A 284 16.25 -0.65 4.42
C ALA A 284 17.37 -0.51 3.37
N ALA A 285 17.08 0.10 2.23
CA ALA A 285 18.06 0.37 1.21
C ALA A 285 19.16 1.33 1.71
N GLN A 286 18.83 2.35 2.50
CA GLN A 286 19.81 3.27 3.09
C GLN A 286 20.75 2.57 4.08
N GLU A 287 20.22 1.67 4.91
CA GLU A 287 21.02 0.90 5.86
C GLU A 287 21.98 -0.08 5.16
N VAL A 288 21.53 -0.70 4.06
CA VAL A 288 22.31 -1.69 3.31
C VAL A 288 23.31 -1.04 2.36
N HIS A 289 22.92 0.03 1.66
CA HIS A 289 23.71 0.64 0.57
C HIS A 289 24.39 1.97 0.94
N GLY A 290 24.05 2.57 2.08
CA GLY A 290 24.55 3.89 2.48
C GLY A 290 26.01 3.92 2.91
N LYS A 291 26.67 2.76 3.04
CA LYS A 291 28.08 2.66 3.41
C LYS A 291 28.98 2.86 2.18
N ALA A 292 30.17 3.43 2.41
CA ALA A 292 31.19 3.50 1.37
C ALA A 292 31.62 2.10 0.92
N GLY A 293 31.85 1.96 -0.38
CA GLY A 293 32.28 0.71 -1.02
C GLY A 293 33.51 0.93 -1.90
N LEU A 294 33.79 -0.07 -2.74
CA LEU A 294 34.86 0.03 -3.74
C LEU A 294 34.56 1.09 -4.81
N LEU A 295 33.28 1.27 -5.14
CA LEU A 295 32.81 2.08 -6.27
C LEU A 295 32.01 3.30 -5.82
N GLN A 296 31.25 3.17 -4.73
CA GLN A 296 30.36 4.20 -4.22
C GLN A 296 30.91 4.90 -2.98
N HIS A 297 30.59 6.19 -2.85
CA HIS A 297 30.84 6.99 -1.65
C HIS A 297 29.79 6.71 -0.56
N ALA A 298 30.13 7.03 0.69
CA ALA A 298 29.15 6.98 1.78
C ALA A 298 27.99 7.94 1.51
N GLY A 299 26.75 7.47 1.73
CA GLY A 299 25.53 8.24 1.51
C GLY A 299 25.13 8.42 0.04
N GLN A 300 25.85 7.82 -0.92
CA GLN A 300 25.52 7.93 -2.35
C GLN A 300 24.26 7.13 -2.73
N PHE A 301 24.02 6.00 -2.05
CA PHE A 301 22.86 5.14 -2.28
C PHE A 301 22.02 4.94 -1.01
N PRO A 302 20.70 4.73 -1.14
CA PRO A 302 19.94 4.77 -2.39
C PRO A 302 19.79 6.21 -2.91
N SER A 303 19.70 6.37 -4.23
CA SER A 303 19.65 7.67 -4.92
C SER A 303 18.30 7.86 -5.61
N PRO A 304 17.71 9.08 -5.59
CA PRO A 304 16.49 9.40 -6.34
C PRO A 304 16.72 9.45 -7.86
N VAL A 305 17.98 9.41 -8.32
CA VAL A 305 18.30 9.39 -9.75
C VAL A 305 17.89 8.03 -10.30
N ALA A 306 16.76 8.02 -11.01
CA ALA A 306 16.27 6.88 -11.78
C ALA A 306 16.53 7.14 -13.26
N HIS A 307 17.13 6.18 -13.94
CA HIS A 307 17.54 6.34 -15.33
C HIS A 307 16.53 5.74 -16.30
N GLU A 308 15.90 4.63 -15.90
CA GLU A 308 15.00 3.87 -16.77
C GLU A 308 13.55 3.90 -16.27
N PHE A 309 13.33 3.70 -14.97
CA PHE A 309 11.99 3.63 -14.38
C PHE A 309 11.58 4.98 -13.76
N PRO A 310 10.30 5.41 -13.87
CA PRO A 310 9.86 6.63 -13.22
C PRO A 310 9.95 6.48 -11.69
N ILE A 311 10.54 7.46 -11.01
CA ILE A 311 10.61 7.48 -9.55
C ILE A 311 9.19 7.55 -8.97
N SER A 312 8.89 6.73 -7.96
CA SER A 312 7.58 6.77 -7.30
C SER A 312 7.36 8.11 -6.58
N GLU A 313 6.11 8.55 -6.48
CA GLU A 313 5.75 9.77 -5.73
C GLU A 313 6.15 9.65 -4.25
N ASP A 314 6.01 8.45 -3.68
CA ASP A 314 6.42 8.12 -2.32
C ASP A 314 7.92 8.26 -2.12
N ALA A 315 8.72 7.70 -3.03
CA ALA A 315 10.17 7.82 -2.99
C ALA A 315 10.60 9.28 -3.17
N SER A 316 10.00 9.99 -4.12
CA SER A 316 10.24 11.42 -4.35
C SER A 316 9.98 12.26 -3.09
N ARG A 317 8.88 11.98 -2.38
CA ARG A 317 8.58 12.59 -1.08
C ARG A 317 9.65 12.24 -0.04
N TYR A 318 10.01 10.97 0.06
CA TYR A 318 10.99 10.49 1.03
C TYR A 318 12.35 11.18 0.84
N TYR A 319 12.88 11.25 -0.38
CA TYR A 319 14.17 11.90 -0.64
C TYR A 319 14.15 13.41 -0.40
N ARG A 320 13.01 14.10 -0.62
CA ARG A 320 12.90 15.55 -0.38
C ARG A 320 12.69 15.91 1.08
N SER A 321 11.89 15.14 1.80
CA SER A 321 11.36 15.53 3.11
C SER A 321 11.64 14.54 4.23
N GLY A 322 12.21 13.38 3.91
CA GLY A 322 12.37 12.23 4.81
C GLY A 322 11.05 11.51 5.05
N LYS A 323 10.99 10.70 6.12
CA LYS A 323 9.77 10.03 6.57
C LYS A 323 8.63 11.04 6.80
N SER A 324 7.42 10.68 6.40
CA SER A 324 6.21 11.48 6.66
C SER A 324 6.04 11.76 8.16
N PHE A 325 5.45 12.91 8.52
CA PHE A 325 5.34 13.42 9.90
C PHE A 325 4.83 12.36 10.90
N LEU A 326 3.86 11.53 10.47
CA LEU A 326 3.31 10.44 11.27
C LEU A 326 4.35 9.36 11.62
N TYR A 327 5.26 9.02 10.71
CA TYR A 327 6.30 8.00 10.90
C TYR A 327 7.60 8.57 11.50
N ARG A 328 7.72 9.90 11.62
CA ARG A 328 8.83 10.57 12.30
C ARG A 328 8.59 10.69 13.81
N ALA A 329 7.35 10.90 14.22
CA ALA A 329 6.97 11.10 15.61
C ALA A 329 6.55 9.80 16.33
N LEU A 330 6.19 8.75 15.59
CA LEU A 330 5.65 7.50 16.14
C LEU A 330 6.37 6.28 15.53
N PRO A 331 6.71 5.25 16.33
CA PRO A 331 7.19 3.96 15.80
C PRO A 331 6.21 3.40 14.75
N PHE A 332 6.68 2.63 13.76
CA PHE A 332 5.86 2.11 12.66
C PHE A 332 4.55 1.43 13.12
N TRP A 333 4.60 0.66 14.21
CA TRP A 333 3.41 0.01 14.77
C TRP A 333 2.36 1.03 15.24
N LEU A 334 2.81 2.14 15.82
CA LEU A 334 1.96 3.18 16.39
C LEU A 334 1.43 4.13 15.29
N ALA A 335 2.24 4.42 14.27
CA ALA A 335 1.80 5.12 13.06
C ALA A 335 0.78 4.28 12.25
N ASN A 336 0.97 2.96 12.17
CA ASN A 336 0.02 2.06 11.54
C ASN A 336 -1.28 1.96 12.36
N VAL A 337 -1.20 1.88 13.70
CA VAL A 337 -2.39 1.94 14.57
C VAL A 337 -3.10 3.28 14.47
N ALA A 338 -2.37 4.40 14.43
CA ALA A 338 -2.95 5.74 14.29
C ALA A 338 -3.60 5.94 12.92
N ASN A 339 -2.97 5.46 11.83
CA ASN A 339 -3.56 5.50 10.49
C ASN A 339 -4.82 4.64 10.41
N ARG A 340 -4.77 3.42 10.99
CA ARG A 340 -5.95 2.54 11.12
C ARG A 340 -7.05 3.18 11.96
N ALA A 341 -6.69 3.83 13.07
CA ALA A 341 -7.63 4.49 13.95
C ALA A 341 -8.24 5.72 13.27
N LEU A 342 -7.46 6.54 12.57
CA LEU A 342 -7.96 7.74 11.89
C LEU A 342 -8.90 7.38 10.73
N VAL A 343 -8.53 6.40 9.90
CA VAL A 343 -9.36 5.89 8.79
C VAL A 343 -10.64 5.23 9.31
N LEU A 344 -10.62 4.63 10.51
CA LEU A 344 -11.81 4.05 11.12
C LEU A 344 -12.65 5.09 11.86
N LEU A 345 -12.02 6.04 12.54
CA LEU A 345 -12.68 7.09 13.32
C LEU A 345 -13.33 8.15 12.43
N LEU A 346 -12.78 8.45 11.26
CA LEU A 346 -13.32 9.49 10.38
C LEU A 346 -14.71 9.12 9.81
N PRO A 347 -14.94 7.95 9.19
CA PRO A 347 -16.28 7.50 8.79
C PRO A 347 -17.22 7.33 9.98
N VAL A 348 -16.72 6.82 11.11
CA VAL A 348 -17.48 6.72 12.36
C VAL A 348 -17.96 8.11 12.82
N ALA A 349 -17.09 9.11 12.83
CA ALA A 349 -17.43 10.47 13.22
C ALA A 349 -18.46 11.11 12.25
N VAL A 350 -18.27 10.90 10.94
CA VAL A 350 -19.20 11.37 9.90
C VAL A 350 -20.58 10.71 10.03
N LEU A 351 -20.67 9.46 10.49
CA LEU A 351 -21.94 8.76 10.73
C LEU A 351 -22.56 9.10 12.09
N ILE A 352 -21.74 9.26 13.13
CA ILE A 352 -22.18 9.64 14.47
C ILE A 352 -22.81 11.03 14.44
N PHE A 353 -22.24 11.99 13.71
CA PHE A 353 -22.75 13.36 13.66
C PHE A 353 -24.24 13.47 13.24
N PRO A 354 -24.70 12.91 12.10
CA PRO A 354 -26.11 12.87 11.75
C PRO A 354 -26.91 11.95 12.68
N ALA A 355 -26.35 10.82 13.12
CA ALA A 355 -27.05 9.93 14.06
C ALA A 355 -27.40 10.66 15.37
N LEU A 356 -26.50 11.48 15.92
CA LEU A 356 -26.74 12.30 17.09
C LEU A 356 -27.88 13.32 16.89
N ARG A 357 -28.12 13.77 15.65
CA ARG A 357 -29.29 14.62 15.33
C ARG A 357 -30.58 13.84 15.12
N VAL A 358 -30.49 12.66 14.50
CA VAL A 358 -31.65 11.82 14.15
C VAL A 358 -32.20 11.08 15.36
N VAL A 359 -31.36 10.65 16.30
CA VAL A 359 -31.79 9.92 17.51
C VAL A 359 -32.83 10.70 18.33
N PRO A 360 -32.61 11.99 18.68
CA PRO A 360 -33.63 12.78 19.34
C PRO A 360 -34.92 12.85 18.52
N ALA A 361 -34.83 13.09 17.20
CA ALA A 361 -36.00 13.22 16.33
C ALA A 361 -36.84 11.93 16.25
N LEU A 362 -36.19 10.78 16.08
CA LEU A 362 -36.86 9.47 16.09
C LEU A 362 -37.50 9.17 17.44
N TYR A 363 -36.83 9.51 18.54
CA TYR A 363 -37.39 9.38 19.88
C TYR A 363 -38.68 10.21 20.02
N ARG A 364 -38.66 11.50 19.62
CA ARG A 364 -39.87 12.35 19.63
C ARG A 364 -40.98 11.78 18.76
N TRP A 365 -40.65 11.35 17.54
CA TRP A 365 -41.60 10.78 16.60
C TRP A 365 -42.29 9.54 17.18
N ARG A 366 -41.52 8.59 17.73
CA ARG A 366 -42.07 7.34 18.28
C ARG A 366 -42.97 7.59 19.49
N VAL A 367 -42.58 8.51 20.38
CA VAL A 367 -43.42 8.91 21.52
C VAL A 367 -44.71 9.57 21.03
N ARG A 368 -44.63 10.48 20.06
CA ARG A 368 -45.80 11.17 19.49
C ARG A 368 -46.71 10.23 18.71
N SER A 369 -46.17 9.26 17.98
CA SER A 369 -46.94 8.25 17.25
C SER A 369 -47.76 7.35 18.18
N ARG A 370 -47.24 7.04 19.39
CA ARG A 370 -48.02 6.33 20.42
C ARG A 370 -49.24 7.16 20.84
N ILE A 371 -49.09 8.48 21.02
CA ILE A 371 -50.19 9.40 21.38
C ILE A 371 -51.19 9.54 20.22
N TYR A 372 -50.70 9.67 18.98
CA TYR A 372 -51.55 9.81 17.80
C TYR A 372 -52.46 8.61 17.54
N ARG A 373 -52.05 7.40 17.92
CA ARG A 373 -52.90 6.22 17.82
C ARG A 373 -54.20 6.38 18.63
N TYR A 374 -54.11 6.99 19.82
CA TYR A 374 -55.29 7.25 20.67
C TYR A 374 -56.11 8.44 20.17
N TYR A 375 -55.48 9.46 19.59
CA TYR A 375 -56.22 10.49 18.85
C TYR A 375 -57.01 9.90 17.68
N GLY A 376 -56.43 8.95 16.94
CA GLY A 376 -57.14 8.24 15.87
C GLY A 376 -58.35 7.46 16.38
N ALA A 377 -58.21 6.77 17.52
CA ALA A 377 -59.32 6.08 18.18
C ALA A 377 -60.41 7.06 18.65
N LEU A 378 -60.02 8.20 19.23
CA LEU A 378 -60.97 9.25 19.65
C LEU A 378 -61.75 9.84 18.46
N ILE A 379 -61.08 10.08 17.33
CA ILE A 379 -61.73 10.55 16.10
C ILE A 379 -62.69 9.49 15.54
N ALA A 380 -62.37 8.20 15.67
CA ALA A 380 -63.28 7.13 15.28
C ALA A 380 -64.57 7.15 16.12
N VAL A 381 -64.45 7.34 17.44
CA VAL A 381 -65.58 7.52 18.36
C VAL A 381 -66.37 8.79 18.02
N GLU A 382 -65.70 9.91 17.71
CA GLU A 382 -66.37 11.17 17.31
C GLU A 382 -67.14 11.02 15.99
N ARG A 383 -66.60 10.28 15.00
CA ARG A 383 -67.33 9.98 13.77
C ARG A 383 -68.51 9.04 14.01
N GLY A 384 -68.35 8.03 14.87
CA GLY A 384 -69.45 7.18 15.32
C GLY A 384 -70.56 8.00 15.99
N ALA A 385 -70.18 9.03 16.77
CA ALA A 385 -71.11 9.96 17.40
C ALA A 385 -71.92 10.81 16.40
N MET A 386 -71.44 11.02 15.17
CA MET A 386 -72.19 11.74 14.13
C MET A 386 -73.27 10.90 13.45
N HIS A 387 -73.26 9.57 13.64
CA HIS A 387 -74.21 8.61 13.07
C HIS A 387 -75.08 7.95 14.15
N LEU A 388 -75.27 8.61 15.30
CA LEU A 388 -76.10 8.14 16.40
C LEU A 388 -77.53 7.88 15.92
N SER A 389 -77.97 6.62 16.02
CA SER A 389 -79.31 6.19 15.62
C SER A 389 -80.13 5.74 16.82
N ASN A 390 -79.50 5.06 17.80
CA ASN A 390 -80.17 4.50 18.99
C ASN A 390 -79.40 4.77 20.31
N GLU A 391 -80.11 4.67 21.44
CA GLU A 391 -79.56 4.75 22.81
C GLU A 391 -78.49 3.69 23.12
N ASP A 392 -78.59 2.51 22.49
CA ASP A 392 -77.64 1.41 22.66
C ASP A 392 -76.30 1.72 21.99
N ASP A 393 -76.31 2.36 20.81
CA ASP A 393 -75.09 2.79 20.12
C ASP A 393 -74.34 3.86 20.93
N ARG A 394 -75.08 4.73 21.61
CA ARG A 394 -74.50 5.73 22.52
C ARG A 394 -73.80 5.09 23.71
N ARG A 395 -74.43 4.08 24.33
CA ARG A 395 -73.83 3.35 25.46
C ARG A 395 -72.56 2.61 25.02
N ALA A 396 -72.56 2.03 23.82
CA ALA A 396 -71.39 1.38 23.25
C ALA A 396 -70.23 2.38 23.02
N LEU A 397 -70.50 3.55 22.45
CA LEU A 397 -69.48 4.60 22.22
C LEU A 397 -68.92 5.19 23.53
N LEU A 398 -69.75 5.29 24.58
CA LEU A 398 -69.27 5.71 25.91
C LEU A 398 -68.36 4.65 26.55
N ALA A 399 -68.69 3.36 26.41
CA ALA A 399 -67.84 2.27 26.87
C ALA A 399 -66.50 2.22 26.11
N GLU A 400 -66.51 2.44 24.79
CA GLU A 400 -65.28 2.55 23.99
C GLU A 400 -64.42 3.74 24.42
N LEU A 401 -65.04 4.85 24.81
CA LEU A 401 -64.34 6.02 25.36
C LEU A 401 -63.70 5.71 26.73
N ASP A 402 -64.38 4.96 27.59
CA ASP A 402 -63.87 4.51 28.89
C ASP A 402 -62.68 3.55 28.73
N ASP A 403 -62.74 2.65 27.75
CA ASP A 403 -61.63 1.75 27.41
C ASP A 403 -60.40 2.51 26.88
N ILE A 404 -60.62 3.56 26.08
CA ILE A 404 -59.57 4.47 25.62
C ILE A 404 -58.93 5.19 26.82
N GLU A 405 -59.73 5.72 27.75
CA GLU A 405 -59.24 6.42 28.95
C GLU A 405 -58.46 5.49 29.89
N ALA A 406 -58.99 4.29 30.18
CA ALA A 406 -58.30 3.28 30.98
C ALA A 406 -56.98 2.83 30.34
N SER A 407 -56.94 2.73 29.01
CA SER A 407 -55.73 2.43 28.26
C SER A 407 -54.67 3.54 28.36
N LEU A 408 -55.09 4.81 28.48
CA LEU A 408 -54.18 5.95 28.65
C LEU A 408 -53.54 5.97 30.04
N ASP A 409 -54.21 5.47 31.08
CA ASP A 409 -53.66 5.41 32.45
C ASP A 409 -52.52 4.38 32.58
N THR A 410 -52.50 3.38 31.71
CA THR A 410 -51.39 2.40 31.64
C THR A 410 -50.15 2.93 30.89
N LEU A 411 -50.28 4.07 30.20
CA LEU A 411 -49.25 4.65 29.35
C LEU A 411 -48.27 5.51 30.15
N LYS A 412 -47.11 4.92 30.48
CA LYS A 412 -46.01 5.62 31.15
C LYS A 412 -45.19 6.43 30.15
N LEU A 413 -45.56 7.70 29.96
CA LEU A 413 -44.82 8.66 29.12
C LEU A 413 -43.73 9.41 29.91
N PRO A 414 -42.62 9.81 29.27
CA PRO A 414 -41.65 10.71 29.88
C PRO A 414 -42.28 12.08 30.20
N LEU A 415 -41.81 12.72 31.27
CA LEU A 415 -42.29 14.04 31.75
C LEU A 415 -42.34 15.12 30.65
N ALA A 416 -41.41 15.09 29.69
CA ALA A 416 -41.38 16.08 28.60
C ALA A 416 -42.58 15.99 27.61
N TYR A 417 -43.44 14.96 27.73
CA TYR A 417 -44.59 14.73 26.85
C TYR A 417 -45.92 14.63 27.61
N THR A 418 -45.94 14.95 28.91
CA THR A 418 -47.17 14.90 29.71
C THR A 418 -48.21 15.92 29.24
N ASP A 419 -47.78 17.08 28.73
CA ASP A 419 -48.69 18.12 28.23
C ASP A 419 -49.58 17.59 27.10
N ALA A 420 -49.01 16.81 26.17
CA ALA A 420 -49.76 16.19 25.08
C ALA A 420 -50.75 15.13 25.56
N LEU A 421 -50.48 14.47 26.70
CA LEU A 421 -51.40 13.52 27.33
C LEU A 421 -52.55 14.27 28.03
N TYR A 422 -52.26 15.39 28.71
CA TYR A 422 -53.30 16.21 29.34
C TYR A 422 -54.25 16.82 28.31
N VAL A 423 -53.75 17.35 27.19
CA VAL A 423 -54.59 17.85 26.09
C VAL A 423 -55.47 16.75 25.49
N LEU A 424 -54.94 15.53 25.34
CA LEU A 424 -55.75 14.41 24.87
C LEU A 424 -56.88 14.06 25.85
N ARG A 425 -56.61 14.08 27.16
CA ARG A 425 -57.64 13.89 28.20
C ARG A 425 -58.70 14.98 28.16
N GLU A 426 -58.31 16.23 27.94
CA GLU A 426 -59.25 17.33 27.78
C GLU A 426 -60.18 17.12 26.58
N HIS A 427 -59.64 16.66 25.44
CA HIS A 427 -60.45 16.33 24.27
C HIS A 427 -61.38 15.12 24.49
N ILE A 428 -60.93 14.09 25.22
CA ILE A 428 -61.79 12.98 25.63
C ILE A 428 -62.96 13.50 26.48
N GLY A 429 -62.67 14.38 27.44
CA GLY A 429 -63.69 15.05 28.25
C GLY A 429 -64.68 15.87 27.42
N PHE A 430 -64.20 16.58 26.40
CA PHE A 430 -65.05 17.32 25.46
C PHE A 430 -65.99 16.40 24.67
N VAL A 431 -65.48 15.31 24.09
CA VAL A 431 -66.30 14.33 23.35
C VAL A 431 -67.31 13.64 24.28
N ARG A 432 -66.92 13.27 25.50
CA ARG A 432 -67.82 12.74 26.54
C ARG A 432 -68.95 13.72 26.84
N SER A 433 -68.63 15.00 27.05
CA SER A 433 -69.62 16.04 27.30
C SER A 433 -70.61 16.16 26.14
N ARG A 434 -70.15 16.11 24.89
CA ARG A 434 -71.01 16.14 23.69
C ARG A 434 -71.95 14.93 23.60
N LEU A 435 -71.42 13.72 23.80
CA LEU A 435 -72.20 12.49 23.81
C LEU A 435 -73.27 12.49 24.92
N SER A 436 -72.93 13.03 26.10
CA SER A 436 -73.88 13.14 27.22
C SER A 436 -74.95 14.23 27.05
N THR A 437 -74.67 15.31 26.32
CA THR A 437 -75.63 16.40 26.06
C THR A 437 -76.54 16.12 24.87
N ALA A 438 -76.07 15.41 23.84
CA ALA A 438 -76.91 14.93 22.75
C ALA A 438 -78.09 14.09 23.28
N GLY A 439 -77.83 13.24 24.27
CA GLY A 439 -78.86 12.43 24.93
C GLY A 439 -79.92 13.18 25.73
N ARG A 440 -79.65 14.42 26.09
CA ARG A 440 -80.57 15.25 26.88
C ARG A 440 -81.60 15.97 26.02
N ARG A 441 -81.37 16.06 24.69
CA ARG A 441 -82.32 16.65 23.74
C ARG A 441 -83.40 15.65 23.30
N ASP A 442 -83.07 14.38 23.15
CA ASP A 442 -84.04 13.36 22.73
C ASP A 442 -85.05 13.03 23.85
N ASN A 443 -84.65 13.12 25.11
CA ASN A 443 -85.52 12.90 26.27
C ASN A 443 -86.57 14.01 26.52
N HIS A 444 -86.51 15.13 25.79
CA HIS A 444 -87.50 16.21 25.89
C HIS A 444 -88.49 16.26 24.72
N ALA A 445 -88.37 15.35 23.74
CA ALA A 445 -89.23 15.28 22.56
C ALA A 445 -90.12 14.01 22.51
N ALA A 446 -90.26 13.30 23.64
CA ALA A 446 -91.16 12.15 23.80
C ALA A 446 -92.50 12.56 24.42
#